data_AF-A0A0F9VUF4-F1
#
_entry.id   AF-A0A0F9VUF4-F1
#
_cell.length_a   1.000
_cell.length_b   1.000
_cell.length_c   1.000
_cell.angle_alpha   90.00
_cell.angle_beta   90.00
_cell.angle_gamma   90.00
#
_symmetry.space_group_name_H-M   'P 1'
#
loop_
_entity.id
_entity.type
_entity.pdbx_description
1 polymer ?
#
loop_
_entity_poly.entity_id
_entity_poly.type
_entity_poly.pdbx_seq_one_letter_code
_entity_poly.pdbx_strand_id
1 'polypeptide(L)'
;MFSIDQNCHSLWDALPKLQAVARSGGTVRHFIEDIDVAFTAVGASPVDSAGHGDGSLRLAMERYYGSGGADWGAALFYSEFLGRLPVDVRHWESLTGLTTAALARRLGGTVNDLYDRYSPGDTWQLIGPSYAGDQEHHRLIGDLAVAEITDRLAEMMQIAEADLLARFPAADSQQRVRDWMQTERSRIDGLVAQHRDGSVVDMYRDWLGAYVDNDPAVTLDITSNLFAVGADPAQTELLNVFVRHYDRAADLYNQAMAHTHTGLHPLATADGELPLFAAVDVDGRLARTEVFLEGDELRIGQRRFRLVDGGLPTRDLREAGVLCLTGKAPLLVLQARVAGGGTGLVVPYRGSSYMPAVHALHRRLAAGGLLPEPIGPLLRVRFRLLDRMEAVDTPIALPAHLAIAFGRSELPAREFAHNWRAVSAEAAARLAKFKTEDGRLQWQRIAFAHMFDEIDDLNRRRRDLATIDAKSPEIRELSHRARQLETEVITRTLEQIAVDWQAANVDYWDSRGAILPWCVALGGEAFYDSVIAGAELYEESPEG
;
A
#
# COMPACT_ATOMS: atom_id res chain seq x y z
N MET A 1 -21.38 6.62 -9.94
CA MET A 1 -20.35 6.39 -8.90
C MET A 1 -19.03 6.95 -9.38
N PHE A 2 -18.03 7.12 -8.52
CA PHE A 2 -16.66 7.41 -8.97
C PHE A 2 -15.63 6.48 -8.32
N SER A 3 -14.47 6.39 -8.95
CA SER A 3 -13.29 5.69 -8.44
C SER A 3 -12.07 6.57 -8.68
N ILE A 4 -11.09 6.52 -7.79
CA ILE A 4 -9.79 7.18 -7.95
C ILE A 4 -8.72 6.11 -7.80
N ASP A 5 -7.67 6.14 -8.63
CA ASP A 5 -6.52 5.26 -8.49
C ASP A 5 -5.28 5.87 -9.14
N GLN A 6 -4.11 5.60 -8.56
CA GLN A 6 -2.84 6.05 -9.13
C GLN A 6 -2.35 5.09 -10.21
N ASN A 7 -2.70 3.80 -10.09
CA ASN A 7 -2.22 2.73 -10.95
C ASN A 7 -3.31 2.27 -11.91
N CYS A 8 -3.36 2.94 -13.06
CA CYS A 8 -4.42 2.79 -14.04
C CYS A 8 -3.95 1.97 -15.24
N HIS A 9 -3.59 0.70 -15.01
CA HIS A 9 -3.11 -0.22 -16.04
C HIS A 9 -3.50 -1.68 -15.77
N SER A 10 -3.30 -2.55 -16.76
CA SER A 10 -3.72 -3.96 -16.75
C SER A 10 -3.01 -4.84 -15.70
N LEU A 11 -1.86 -4.40 -15.19
CA LEU A 11 -1.11 -5.07 -14.11
C LEU A 11 -1.63 -4.76 -12.70
N TRP A 12 -2.77 -4.07 -12.56
CA TRP A 12 -3.32 -3.66 -11.27
C TRP A 12 -4.83 -3.93 -11.14
N ASP A 13 -5.37 -3.68 -9.94
CA ASP A 13 -6.77 -3.93 -9.60
C ASP A 13 -7.75 -2.82 -10.05
N ALA A 14 -7.24 -1.73 -10.64
CA ALA A 14 -8.07 -0.65 -11.16
C ALA A 14 -9.00 -1.12 -12.30
N LEU A 15 -8.45 -1.80 -13.31
CA LEU A 15 -9.22 -2.34 -14.44
C LEU A 15 -10.34 -3.31 -14.03
N PRO A 16 -10.07 -4.41 -13.29
CA PRO A 16 -11.11 -5.35 -12.89
C PRO A 16 -12.17 -4.69 -12.00
N LYS A 17 -11.81 -3.68 -11.19
CA LYS A 17 -12.76 -2.91 -10.38
C LYS A 17 -13.77 -2.17 -11.26
N LEU A 18 -13.32 -1.51 -12.32
CA LEU A 18 -14.21 -0.81 -13.25
C LEU A 18 -15.12 -1.76 -14.01
N GLN A 19 -14.56 -2.86 -14.52
CA GLN A 19 -15.34 -3.87 -15.23
C GLN A 19 -16.36 -4.56 -14.33
N ALA A 20 -16.05 -4.80 -13.06
CA ALA A 20 -17.00 -5.35 -12.08
C ALA A 20 -18.19 -4.41 -11.84
N VAL A 21 -17.91 -3.10 -11.69
CA VAL A 21 -18.97 -2.10 -11.54
C VAL A 21 -19.87 -2.06 -12.77
N ALA A 22 -19.27 -1.99 -13.97
CA ALA A 22 -20.02 -1.97 -15.22
C ALA A 22 -20.87 -3.24 -15.42
N ARG A 23 -20.29 -4.43 -15.15
CA ARG A 23 -20.99 -5.72 -15.24
C ARG A 23 -22.14 -5.85 -14.23
N SER A 24 -22.06 -5.18 -13.09
CA SER A 24 -23.17 -5.11 -12.12
C SER A 24 -24.32 -4.19 -12.57
N GLY A 25 -24.20 -3.54 -13.74
CA GLY A 25 -25.16 -2.56 -14.27
C GLY A 25 -24.96 -1.15 -13.72
N GLY A 26 -23.88 -0.90 -12.98
CA GLY A 26 -23.55 0.40 -12.42
C GLY A 26 -22.75 1.27 -13.39
N THR A 27 -22.85 2.59 -13.26
CA THR A 27 -22.00 3.54 -14.00
C THR A 27 -20.93 4.14 -13.10
N VAL A 28 -19.71 4.23 -13.61
CA VAL A 28 -18.55 4.73 -12.87
C VAL A 28 -17.75 5.73 -13.70
N ARG A 29 -17.42 6.86 -13.08
CA ARG A 29 -16.39 7.77 -13.55
C ARG A 29 -15.09 7.49 -12.83
N HIS A 30 -14.08 7.02 -13.54
CA HIS A 30 -12.78 6.74 -13.00
C HIS A 30 -11.85 7.93 -13.21
N PHE A 31 -11.26 8.41 -12.14
CA PHE A 31 -10.26 9.46 -12.17
C PHE A 31 -8.87 8.83 -12.07
N ILE A 32 -8.10 9.04 -13.13
CA ILE A 32 -6.69 8.68 -13.27
C ILE A 32 -5.88 9.81 -12.66
N GLU A 33 -4.63 9.54 -12.28
CA GLU A 33 -3.80 10.41 -11.44
C GLU A 33 -4.23 10.30 -9.98
N ASP A 34 -3.27 10.31 -9.08
CA ASP A 34 -3.55 10.71 -7.71
C ASP A 34 -2.69 11.93 -7.40
N ILE A 35 -3.27 12.86 -6.66
CA ILE A 35 -2.65 14.13 -6.27
C ILE A 35 -1.82 13.90 -4.99
N ASP A 36 -1.27 12.69 -4.88
CA ASP A 36 -0.26 12.33 -3.90
C ASP A 36 1.14 12.42 -4.51
N VAL A 37 2.18 12.50 -3.67
CA VAL A 37 3.55 12.64 -4.19
C VAL A 37 3.87 11.53 -5.18
N ALA A 38 4.68 11.79 -6.19
CA ALA A 38 5.13 10.73 -7.10
C ALA A 38 6.03 9.74 -6.36
N PHE A 39 6.84 10.24 -5.42
CA PHE A 39 7.83 9.48 -4.67
C PHE A 39 7.98 10.02 -3.25
N THR A 40 8.35 9.16 -2.30
CA THR A 40 8.79 9.56 -0.95
C THR A 40 10.23 10.05 -0.95
N ALA A 41 10.57 10.90 0.04
CA ALA A 41 11.93 11.41 0.23
C ALA A 41 12.96 10.32 0.57
N VAL A 42 12.52 9.16 1.07
CA VAL A 42 13.39 8.04 1.47
C VAL A 42 13.82 7.18 0.28
N GLY A 43 12.97 7.08 -0.75
CA GLY A 43 13.28 6.35 -1.99
C GLY A 43 14.24 7.09 -2.93
N ALA A 44 14.51 8.38 -2.66
CA ALA A 44 15.46 9.20 -3.39
C ALA A 44 16.82 9.17 -2.69
N SER A 45 17.90 8.81 -3.39
CA SER A 45 19.22 9.33 -3.00
C SER A 45 19.12 10.84 -3.14
N PRO A 46 19.27 11.64 -2.05
CA PRO A 46 19.24 13.08 -2.17
C PRO A 46 20.31 13.49 -3.19
N VAL A 47 19.89 14.25 -4.21
CA VAL A 47 20.83 15.05 -4.98
C VAL A 47 21.37 16.04 -3.96
N ASP A 48 22.62 15.87 -3.54
CA ASP A 48 23.19 16.80 -2.56
C ASP A 48 23.21 18.24 -3.14
N SER A 49 23.48 19.23 -2.30
CA SER A 49 23.58 20.63 -2.71
C SER A 49 24.69 20.91 -3.75
N ALA A 50 25.51 19.90 -4.08
CA ALA A 50 26.52 19.93 -5.12
C ALA A 50 26.11 19.13 -6.38
N GLY A 51 24.86 18.63 -6.47
CA GLY A 51 24.37 17.87 -7.62
C GLY A 51 24.71 16.38 -7.61
N HIS A 52 25.20 15.82 -6.50
CA HIS A 52 25.63 14.42 -6.42
C HIS A 52 24.50 13.56 -5.84
N GLY A 53 23.83 12.88 -6.74
CA GLY A 53 22.85 11.82 -6.57
C GLY A 53 22.57 11.28 -7.97
N ASP A 54 22.27 10.00 -8.11
CA ASP A 54 21.92 9.42 -9.42
C ASP A 54 20.73 10.18 -10.04
N GLY A 55 19.75 10.58 -9.21
CA GLY A 55 18.60 11.38 -9.64
C GLY A 55 17.66 10.64 -10.60
N SER A 56 18.01 9.42 -11.03
CA SER A 56 17.19 8.64 -11.95
C SER A 56 16.04 7.91 -11.26
N LEU A 57 15.04 7.62 -12.07
CA LEU A 57 13.94 6.73 -11.71
C LEU A 57 14.41 5.28 -11.78
N ARG A 58 14.03 4.47 -10.79
CA ARG A 58 14.32 3.03 -10.76
C ARG A 58 13.12 2.24 -10.26
N LEU A 59 13.04 0.97 -10.67
CA LEU A 59 12.12 0.03 -10.03
C LEU A 59 12.70 -0.46 -8.71
N ALA A 60 11.85 -0.59 -7.70
CA ALA A 60 12.20 -1.16 -6.42
C ALA A 60 11.00 -1.86 -5.80
N MET A 61 11.28 -2.83 -4.92
CA MET A 61 10.24 -3.41 -4.08
C MET A 61 9.90 -2.47 -2.92
N GLU A 62 8.62 -2.36 -2.57
CA GLU A 62 8.17 -1.68 -1.36
C GLU A 62 8.89 -2.20 -0.12
N ARG A 63 9.33 -1.30 0.76
CA ARG A 63 9.92 -1.65 2.06
C ARG A 63 9.85 -0.51 3.05
N TYR A 64 9.90 -0.84 4.33
CA TYR A 64 10.13 0.10 5.42
C TYR A 64 11.60 0.14 5.82
N TYR A 65 11.99 1.23 6.48
CA TYR A 65 13.34 1.48 6.98
C TYR A 65 13.34 1.63 8.50
N GLY A 66 14.49 1.38 9.13
CA GLY A 66 14.68 1.59 10.57
C GLY A 66 14.47 3.03 11.04
N SER A 67 14.52 4.02 10.14
CA SER A 67 14.16 5.41 10.40
C SER A 67 12.66 5.64 10.59
N GLY A 68 11.82 4.66 10.20
CA GLY A 68 10.37 4.76 10.17
C GLY A 68 9.78 5.24 8.85
N GLY A 69 10.62 5.57 7.86
CA GLY A 69 10.16 5.84 6.49
C GLY A 69 9.94 4.56 5.68
N ALA A 70 9.38 4.71 4.47
CA ALA A 70 9.18 3.63 3.52
C ALA A 70 9.56 4.09 2.10
N ASP A 71 10.01 3.13 1.27
CA ASP A 71 10.04 3.32 -0.17
C ASP A 71 8.59 3.29 -0.65
N TRP A 72 8.17 4.41 -1.23
CA TRP A 72 6.87 4.51 -1.86
C TRP A 72 6.97 5.39 -3.09
N GLY A 73 6.39 4.91 -4.19
CA GLY A 73 6.13 5.68 -5.39
C GLY A 73 4.71 5.44 -5.88
N ALA A 74 4.20 6.35 -6.71
CA ALA A 74 2.79 6.37 -7.10
C ALA A 74 2.49 5.70 -8.44
N ALA A 75 3.50 5.13 -9.12
CA ALA A 75 3.38 4.66 -10.50
C ALA A 75 4.05 3.31 -10.76
N LEU A 76 3.59 2.63 -11.81
CA LEU A 76 4.08 1.34 -12.30
C LEU A 76 4.10 0.26 -11.21
N PHE A 77 2.93 -0.14 -10.73
CA PHE A 77 2.83 -1.19 -9.72
C PHE A 77 2.70 -2.58 -10.34
N TYR A 78 3.47 -3.52 -9.82
CA TYR A 78 3.22 -4.95 -10.03
C TYR A 78 3.47 -5.70 -8.73
N SER A 79 2.44 -6.37 -8.22
CA SER A 79 2.62 -7.33 -7.13
C SER A 79 2.80 -8.73 -7.72
N GLU A 80 3.84 -9.43 -7.26
CA GLU A 80 4.03 -10.85 -7.58
C GLU A 80 2.84 -11.67 -7.08
N PHE A 81 2.56 -12.79 -7.76
CA PHE A 81 1.40 -13.63 -7.45
C PHE A 81 1.39 -14.09 -5.99
N LEU A 82 0.38 -13.65 -5.22
CA LEU A 82 0.23 -13.92 -3.79
C LEU A 82 1.48 -13.57 -2.97
N GLY A 83 2.21 -12.53 -3.39
CA GLY A 83 3.46 -12.09 -2.79
C GLY A 83 3.34 -11.59 -1.35
N ARG A 84 4.45 -11.10 -0.80
CA ARG A 84 4.53 -10.56 0.55
C ARG A 84 4.13 -9.09 0.58
N LEU A 85 3.46 -8.70 1.65
CA LEU A 85 3.28 -7.30 2.01
C LEU A 85 4.53 -6.77 2.71
N PRO A 86 4.91 -5.50 2.50
CA PRO A 86 6.02 -4.90 3.22
C PRO A 86 5.69 -4.85 4.73
N VAL A 87 6.72 -5.00 5.57
CA VAL A 87 6.55 -5.07 7.02
C VAL A 87 7.41 -4.05 7.74
N ASP A 88 6.77 -3.25 8.59
CA ASP A 88 7.49 -2.53 9.64
C ASP A 88 7.83 -3.51 10.78
N VAL A 89 9.12 -3.84 10.92
CA VAL A 89 9.60 -4.83 11.91
C VAL A 89 9.20 -4.47 13.34
N ARG A 90 8.93 -3.18 13.64
CA ARG A 90 8.41 -2.74 14.94
C ARG A 90 7.07 -3.37 15.29
N HIS A 91 6.25 -3.72 14.30
CA HIS A 91 4.99 -4.44 14.53
C HIS A 91 5.20 -5.84 15.14
N TRP A 92 6.41 -6.39 15.06
CA TRP A 92 6.76 -7.69 15.61
C TRP A 92 7.33 -7.63 17.04
N GLU A 93 7.50 -6.45 17.64
CA GLU A 93 8.01 -6.35 19.02
C GLU A 93 7.11 -7.08 20.02
N SER A 94 5.79 -6.93 19.86
CA SER A 94 4.81 -7.66 20.69
C SER A 94 4.85 -9.18 20.46
N LEU A 95 5.23 -9.63 19.26
CA LEU A 95 5.28 -11.03 18.85
C LEU A 95 6.58 -11.72 19.24
N THR A 96 7.66 -10.96 19.40
CA THR A 96 8.96 -11.48 19.82
C THR A 96 9.18 -11.31 21.32
N GLY A 97 8.49 -10.34 21.94
CA GLY A 97 8.73 -9.91 23.33
C GLY A 97 10.00 -9.09 23.50
N LEU A 98 10.60 -8.63 22.40
CA LEU A 98 11.84 -7.86 22.37
C LEU A 98 11.62 -6.58 21.59
N THR A 99 12.25 -5.48 22.02
CA THR A 99 12.35 -4.30 21.16
C THR A 99 13.18 -4.63 19.92
N THR A 100 12.94 -3.94 18.82
CA THR A 100 13.64 -4.18 17.55
C THR A 100 15.17 -4.11 17.73
N ALA A 101 15.65 -3.16 18.54
CA ALA A 101 17.08 -3.03 18.88
C ALA A 101 17.62 -4.18 19.76
N ALA A 102 16.80 -4.72 20.66
CA ALA A 102 17.17 -5.89 21.47
C ALA A 102 17.22 -7.17 20.60
N LEU A 103 16.24 -7.33 19.71
CA LEU A 103 16.17 -8.44 18.75
C LEU A 103 17.40 -8.44 17.83
N ALA A 104 17.73 -7.31 17.22
CA ALA A 104 18.90 -7.18 16.34
C ALA A 104 20.20 -7.59 17.06
N ARG A 105 20.43 -7.06 18.26
CA ARG A 105 21.60 -7.38 19.09
C ARG A 105 21.67 -8.86 19.45
N ARG A 106 20.52 -9.48 19.75
CA ARG A 106 20.43 -10.90 20.11
C ARG A 106 20.74 -11.83 18.94
N LEU A 107 20.47 -11.36 17.72
CA LEU A 107 20.78 -12.03 16.46
C LEU A 107 22.17 -11.67 15.91
N GLY A 108 22.93 -10.82 16.61
CA GLY A 108 24.29 -10.45 16.22
C GLY A 108 24.38 -9.43 15.07
N GLY A 109 23.31 -8.70 14.79
CA GLY A 109 23.24 -7.71 13.71
C GLY A 109 22.77 -6.33 14.16
N THR A 110 22.46 -5.49 13.18
CA THR A 110 21.90 -4.14 13.35
C THR A 110 20.39 -4.11 13.13
N VAL A 111 19.73 -3.01 13.51
CA VAL A 111 18.31 -2.81 13.19
C VAL A 111 18.10 -2.79 11.68
N ASN A 112 19.01 -2.20 10.91
CA ASN A 112 18.92 -2.15 9.46
C ASN A 112 18.99 -3.56 8.86
N ASP A 113 19.83 -4.45 9.39
CA ASP A 113 19.90 -5.84 8.92
C ASP A 113 18.55 -6.58 9.07
N LEU A 114 17.76 -6.25 10.11
CA LEU A 114 16.42 -6.79 10.27
C LEU A 114 15.45 -6.24 9.23
N TYR A 115 15.48 -4.92 8.99
CA TYR A 115 14.62 -4.30 7.99
C TYR A 115 14.98 -4.79 6.58
N ASP A 116 16.26 -4.86 6.22
CA ASP A 116 16.69 -5.36 4.91
C ASP A 116 16.24 -6.81 4.68
N ARG A 117 16.20 -7.64 5.73
CA ARG A 117 15.78 -9.03 5.63
C ARG A 117 14.26 -9.22 5.58
N TYR A 118 13.50 -8.51 6.40
CA TYR A 118 12.08 -8.82 6.65
C TYR A 118 11.10 -7.78 6.14
N SER A 119 11.56 -6.57 5.86
CA SER A 119 10.70 -5.47 5.44
C SER A 119 10.27 -5.48 3.98
N PRO A 120 11.11 -5.90 3.00
CA PRO A 120 10.71 -5.90 1.60
C PRO A 120 9.46 -6.74 1.37
N GLY A 121 8.46 -6.13 0.73
CA GLY A 121 7.35 -6.82 0.08
C GLY A 121 7.72 -7.29 -1.31
N ASP A 122 6.77 -7.89 -2.01
CA ASP A 122 6.93 -8.38 -3.39
C ASP A 122 6.08 -7.51 -4.37
N THR A 123 5.89 -6.24 -4.02
CA THR A 123 5.27 -5.23 -4.89
C THR A 123 6.35 -4.32 -5.43
N TRP A 124 6.55 -4.38 -6.73
CA TRP A 124 7.44 -3.52 -7.50
C TRP A 124 6.75 -2.20 -7.81
N GLN A 125 7.50 -1.11 -7.67
CA GLN A 125 7.03 0.26 -7.89
C GLN A 125 8.15 1.12 -8.46
N LEU A 126 7.79 2.18 -9.17
CA LEU A 126 8.72 3.20 -9.61
C LEU A 126 9.06 4.15 -8.46
N ILE A 127 10.34 4.33 -8.16
CA ILE A 127 10.81 5.32 -7.18
C ILE A 127 11.84 6.26 -7.79
N GLY A 128 11.99 7.45 -7.21
CA GLY A 128 12.86 8.49 -7.73
C GLY A 128 12.87 9.76 -6.87
N PRO A 129 13.43 10.88 -7.39
CA PRO A 129 13.52 12.13 -6.66
C PRO A 129 12.14 12.71 -6.38
N SER A 130 11.81 12.89 -5.11
CA SER A 130 10.52 13.40 -4.65
C SER A 130 10.30 14.88 -4.96
N TYR A 131 11.35 15.69 -5.04
CA TYR A 131 11.27 17.15 -5.02
C TYR A 131 11.37 17.80 -6.41
N ALA A 132 10.60 18.87 -6.62
CA ALA A 132 10.63 19.73 -7.79
C ALA A 132 11.28 21.08 -7.42
N GLY A 133 12.60 21.18 -7.60
CA GLY A 133 13.37 22.41 -7.35
C GLY A 133 13.79 22.64 -5.90
N ASP A 134 12.88 22.49 -4.93
CA ASP A 134 13.14 22.69 -3.50
C ASP A 134 12.44 21.66 -2.60
N GLN A 135 12.63 21.75 -1.27
CA GLN A 135 12.07 20.81 -0.30
C GLN A 135 10.58 21.04 0.06
N GLU A 136 9.95 22.10 -0.46
CA GLU A 136 8.53 22.42 -0.20
C GLU A 136 7.60 21.89 -1.31
N HIS A 137 8.17 21.54 -2.47
CA HIS A 137 7.43 21.13 -3.66
C HIS A 137 7.76 19.69 -4.02
N HIS A 138 6.81 18.79 -3.77
CA HIS A 138 6.92 17.39 -4.15
C HIS A 138 6.35 17.15 -5.54
N ARG A 139 7.05 16.44 -6.43
CA ARG A 139 6.53 16.02 -7.74
C ARG A 139 5.24 15.23 -7.56
N LEU A 140 4.29 15.39 -8.47
CA LEU A 140 3.08 14.56 -8.61
C LEU A 140 3.26 13.55 -9.75
N ILE A 141 2.43 12.50 -9.83
CA ILE A 141 2.49 11.55 -10.95
C ILE A 141 2.25 12.25 -12.31
N GLY A 142 1.43 13.31 -12.34
CA GLY A 142 1.22 14.14 -13.53
C GLY A 142 2.47 14.90 -13.99
N ASP A 143 3.53 15.00 -13.18
CA ASP A 143 4.84 15.55 -13.57
C ASP A 143 5.70 14.54 -14.34
N LEU A 144 5.37 13.24 -14.28
CA LEU A 144 6.19 12.21 -14.92
C LEU A 144 5.91 12.20 -16.42
N ALA A 145 6.97 12.36 -17.21
CA ALA A 145 6.90 12.17 -18.65
C ALA A 145 7.03 10.69 -19.03
N VAL A 146 6.36 10.27 -20.11
CA VAL A 146 6.48 8.88 -20.62
C VAL A 146 7.93 8.53 -20.97
N ALA A 147 8.68 9.51 -21.50
CA ALA A 147 10.10 9.35 -21.79
C ALA A 147 10.95 9.00 -20.56
N GLU A 148 10.59 9.48 -19.36
CA GLU A 148 11.33 9.18 -18.12
C GLU A 148 11.10 7.73 -17.67
N ILE A 149 9.96 7.14 -17.99
CA ILE A 149 9.55 5.82 -17.46
C ILE A 149 9.66 4.68 -18.47
N THR A 150 9.93 4.97 -19.75
CA THR A 150 9.82 3.98 -20.84
C THR A 150 10.66 2.72 -20.58
N ASP A 151 11.92 2.89 -20.19
CA ASP A 151 12.80 1.74 -19.87
C ASP A 151 12.31 0.97 -18.64
N ARG A 152 11.78 1.68 -17.64
CA ARG A 152 11.25 1.07 -16.41
C ARG A 152 9.96 0.32 -16.66
N LEU A 153 9.12 0.80 -17.58
CA LEU A 153 7.92 0.09 -18.01
C LEU A 153 8.27 -1.23 -18.71
N ALA A 154 9.28 -1.22 -19.59
CA ALA A 154 9.77 -2.44 -20.23
C ALA A 154 10.33 -3.46 -19.22
N GLU A 155 11.10 -2.98 -18.24
CA GLU A 155 11.61 -3.78 -17.11
C GLU A 155 10.47 -4.37 -16.27
N MET A 156 9.45 -3.55 -15.93
CA MET A 156 8.27 -4.00 -15.18
C MET A 156 7.53 -5.14 -15.91
N MET A 157 7.35 -5.02 -17.22
CA MET A 157 6.75 -6.08 -18.02
C MET A 157 7.58 -7.37 -18.04
N GLN A 158 8.92 -7.28 -17.99
CA GLN A 158 9.79 -8.45 -17.87
C GLN A 158 9.66 -9.12 -16.50
N ILE A 159 9.62 -8.33 -15.42
CA ILE A 159 9.40 -8.82 -14.06
C ILE A 159 8.05 -9.56 -13.98
N ALA A 160 6.98 -8.94 -14.48
CA ALA A 160 5.65 -9.54 -14.47
C ALA A 160 5.60 -10.85 -15.26
N GLU A 161 6.21 -10.90 -16.45
CA GLU A 161 6.26 -12.13 -17.25
C GLU A 161 7.05 -13.24 -16.56
N ALA A 162 8.22 -12.91 -15.99
CA ALA A 162 9.04 -13.87 -15.27
C ALA A 162 8.31 -14.45 -14.04
N ASP A 163 7.65 -13.60 -13.26
CA ASP A 163 6.85 -14.04 -12.12
C ASP A 163 5.70 -14.96 -12.56
N LEU A 164 4.85 -14.55 -13.51
CA LEU A 164 3.75 -15.39 -13.98
C LEU A 164 4.24 -16.74 -14.51
N LEU A 165 5.31 -16.78 -15.31
CA LEU A 165 5.85 -18.04 -15.83
C LEU A 165 6.42 -18.95 -14.72
N ALA A 166 6.97 -18.37 -13.65
CA ALA A 166 7.45 -19.11 -12.49
C ALA A 166 6.32 -19.62 -11.60
N ARG A 167 5.22 -18.86 -11.49
CA ARG A 167 4.08 -19.16 -10.60
C ARG A 167 3.06 -20.11 -11.22
N PHE A 168 3.00 -20.18 -12.54
CA PHE A 168 2.06 -21.02 -13.28
C PHE A 168 2.82 -22.01 -14.20
N PRO A 169 3.33 -23.14 -13.67
CA PRO A 169 4.25 -24.01 -14.38
C PRO A 169 3.62 -24.85 -15.50
N ALA A 170 2.29 -24.98 -15.55
CA ALA A 170 1.61 -25.78 -16.56
C ALA A 170 1.79 -25.20 -17.98
N ALA A 171 2.05 -26.06 -18.96
CA ALA A 171 2.44 -25.63 -20.31
C ALA A 171 1.37 -24.78 -21.02
N ASP A 172 0.09 -25.12 -20.83
CA ASP A 172 -1.04 -24.36 -21.36
C ASP A 172 -1.15 -22.97 -20.71
N SER A 173 -0.88 -22.89 -19.41
CA SER A 173 -0.87 -21.65 -18.61
C SER A 173 0.27 -20.74 -19.06
N GLN A 174 1.47 -21.29 -19.23
CA GLN A 174 2.61 -20.55 -19.76
C GLN A 174 2.35 -20.03 -21.18
N GLN A 175 1.67 -20.81 -22.03
CA GLN A 175 1.31 -20.34 -23.37
C GLN A 175 0.35 -19.15 -23.30
N ARG A 176 -0.73 -19.24 -22.50
CA ARG A 176 -1.67 -18.12 -22.28
C ARG A 176 -0.96 -16.86 -21.78
N VAL A 177 -0.04 -17.02 -20.83
CA VAL A 177 0.77 -15.89 -20.30
C VAL A 177 1.61 -15.25 -21.39
N ARG A 178 2.33 -16.03 -22.21
CA ARG A 178 3.16 -15.49 -23.30
C ARG A 178 2.32 -14.77 -24.35
N ASP A 179 1.20 -15.35 -24.75
CA ASP A 179 0.31 -14.75 -25.75
C ASP A 179 -0.27 -13.42 -25.25
N TRP A 180 -0.71 -13.39 -24.00
CA TRP A 180 -1.19 -12.16 -23.36
C TRP A 180 -0.08 -11.11 -23.22
N MET A 181 1.09 -11.49 -22.71
CA MET A 181 2.25 -10.59 -22.55
C MET A 181 2.70 -10.01 -23.89
N GLN A 182 2.71 -10.80 -24.96
CA GLN A 182 3.03 -10.31 -26.30
C GLN A 182 2.03 -9.23 -26.77
N THR A 183 0.74 -9.48 -26.55
CA THR A 183 -0.32 -8.52 -26.87
C THR A 183 -0.14 -7.24 -26.04
N GLU A 184 0.14 -7.38 -24.75
CA GLU A 184 0.30 -6.25 -23.84
C GLU A 184 1.53 -5.40 -24.18
N ARG A 185 2.68 -6.03 -24.46
CA ARG A 185 3.89 -5.35 -24.93
C ARG A 185 3.64 -4.57 -26.21
N SER A 186 2.97 -5.19 -27.18
CA SER A 186 2.63 -4.52 -28.45
C SER A 186 1.75 -3.28 -28.23
N ARG A 187 0.80 -3.34 -27.28
CA ARG A 187 -0.03 -2.19 -26.90
C ARG A 187 0.80 -1.10 -26.23
N ILE A 188 1.62 -1.48 -25.26
CA ILE A 188 2.49 -0.56 -24.52
C ILE A 188 3.45 0.16 -25.47
N ASP A 189 4.10 -0.55 -26.39
CA ASP A 189 5.02 0.06 -27.36
C ASP A 189 4.30 1.11 -28.22
N GLY A 190 3.06 0.82 -28.63
CA GLY A 190 2.20 1.78 -29.33
C GLY A 190 1.88 3.02 -28.48
N LEU A 191 1.51 2.83 -27.22
CA LEU A 191 1.18 3.90 -26.29
C LEU A 191 2.40 4.77 -25.94
N VAL A 192 3.56 4.16 -25.73
CA VAL A 192 4.83 4.85 -25.51
C VAL A 192 5.20 5.71 -26.73
N ALA A 193 5.02 5.17 -27.94
CA ALA A 193 5.27 5.94 -29.16
C ALA A 193 4.27 7.10 -29.33
N GLN A 194 3.00 6.89 -29.00
CA GLN A 194 1.93 7.90 -29.08
C GLN A 194 2.15 9.04 -28.08
N HIS A 195 2.56 8.72 -26.85
CA HIS A 195 2.68 9.66 -25.74
C HIS A 195 4.13 10.04 -25.42
N ARG A 196 5.05 9.89 -26.39
CA ARG A 196 6.49 10.10 -26.19
C ARG A 196 6.84 11.42 -25.49
N ASP A 197 6.17 12.50 -25.90
CA ASP A 197 6.37 13.86 -25.37
C ASP A 197 5.25 14.27 -24.37
N GLY A 198 4.43 13.30 -23.94
CA GLY A 198 3.29 13.49 -23.06
C GLY A 198 3.51 12.98 -21.63
N SER A 199 2.45 13.05 -20.83
CA SER A 199 2.46 12.63 -19.43
C SER A 199 2.16 11.15 -19.27
N VAL A 200 2.64 10.55 -18.17
CA VAL A 200 2.27 9.19 -17.77
C VAL A 200 0.75 9.06 -17.54
N VAL A 201 0.10 10.12 -17.05
CA VAL A 201 -1.34 10.17 -16.82
C VAL A 201 -2.13 10.01 -18.13
N ASP A 202 -1.71 10.68 -19.21
CA ASP A 202 -2.33 10.53 -20.52
C ASP A 202 -2.13 9.12 -21.09
N MET A 203 -0.93 8.56 -20.95
CA MET A 203 -0.65 7.19 -21.36
C MET A 203 -1.51 6.17 -20.58
N TYR A 204 -1.66 6.35 -19.27
CA TYR A 204 -2.51 5.50 -18.43
C TYR A 204 -3.99 5.61 -18.79
N ARG A 205 -4.47 6.81 -19.14
CA ARG A 205 -5.83 6.99 -19.65
C ARG A 205 -6.08 6.13 -20.88
N ASP A 206 -5.22 6.23 -21.87
CA ASP A 206 -5.39 5.51 -23.12
C ASP A 206 -5.14 4.00 -22.96
N TRP A 207 -4.24 3.61 -22.04
CA TRP A 207 -4.02 2.21 -21.70
C TRP A 207 -5.28 1.58 -21.08
N LEU A 208 -5.87 2.24 -20.09
CA LEU A 208 -7.10 1.76 -19.47
C LEU A 208 -8.27 1.82 -20.45
N GLY A 209 -8.37 2.89 -21.25
CA GLY A 209 -9.37 3.08 -22.30
C GLY A 209 -9.39 1.94 -23.31
N ALA A 210 -8.23 1.40 -23.70
CA ALA A 210 -8.15 0.24 -24.58
C ALA A 210 -8.90 -1.01 -24.07
N TYR A 211 -9.19 -1.08 -22.77
CA TYR A 211 -9.97 -2.15 -22.15
C TYR A 211 -11.44 -1.79 -21.83
N VAL A 212 -11.79 -0.50 -21.77
CA VAL A 212 -13.11 -0.05 -21.28
C VAL A 212 -13.85 0.91 -22.21
N ASP A 213 -13.24 1.45 -23.27
CA ASP A 213 -13.83 2.48 -24.13
C ASP A 213 -15.09 2.02 -24.89
N ASN A 214 -15.26 0.71 -25.06
CA ASN A 214 -16.46 0.14 -25.67
C ASN A 214 -17.62 -0.03 -24.67
N ASP A 215 -17.41 0.30 -23.40
CA ASP A 215 -18.42 0.21 -22.34
C ASP A 215 -18.88 1.61 -21.90
N PRO A 216 -20.08 2.06 -22.28
CA PRO A 216 -20.58 3.38 -21.91
C PRO A 216 -20.83 3.54 -20.40
N ALA A 217 -20.76 2.46 -19.62
CA ALA A 217 -20.88 2.52 -18.17
C ALA A 217 -19.60 3.04 -17.48
N VAL A 218 -18.46 3.06 -18.19
CA VAL A 218 -17.19 3.56 -17.67
C VAL A 218 -16.79 4.83 -18.41
N THR A 219 -16.49 5.88 -17.65
CA THR A 219 -15.93 7.13 -18.18
C THR A 219 -14.61 7.43 -17.48
N LEU A 220 -13.61 7.90 -18.23
CA LEU A 220 -12.28 8.22 -17.70
C LEU A 220 -12.11 9.74 -17.62
N ASP A 221 -11.50 10.21 -16.53
CA ASP A 221 -11.15 11.62 -16.31
C ASP A 221 -9.87 11.68 -15.45
N ILE A 222 -9.42 12.89 -15.09
CA ILE A 222 -8.19 13.13 -14.32
C ILE A 222 -8.55 13.69 -12.94
N THR A 223 -7.89 13.20 -11.90
CA THR A 223 -8.18 13.58 -10.50
C THR A 223 -7.98 15.06 -10.24
N SER A 224 -7.00 15.71 -10.89
CA SER A 224 -6.84 17.17 -10.84
C SER A 224 -8.08 17.95 -11.30
N ASN A 225 -8.89 17.41 -12.22
CA ASN A 225 -10.15 18.03 -12.61
C ASN A 225 -11.23 17.89 -11.53
N LEU A 226 -11.26 16.76 -10.82
CA LEU A 226 -12.21 16.51 -9.74
C LEU A 226 -12.03 17.48 -8.58
N PHE A 227 -10.78 17.82 -8.25
CA PHE A 227 -10.43 18.68 -7.12
C PHE A 227 -9.90 20.05 -7.54
N ALA A 228 -10.12 20.44 -8.80
CA ALA A 228 -9.70 21.75 -9.29
C ALA A 228 -10.29 22.84 -8.38
N VAL A 229 -9.49 23.88 -8.07
CA VAL A 229 -9.92 24.95 -7.15
C VAL A 229 -11.27 25.47 -7.62
N GLY A 230 -12.31 25.46 -6.77
CA GLY A 230 -13.65 25.94 -7.12
C GLY A 230 -14.40 25.14 -8.19
N ALA A 231 -14.03 23.87 -8.45
CA ALA A 231 -14.77 22.98 -9.34
C ALA A 231 -16.14 22.59 -8.78
N ASP A 232 -16.21 22.35 -7.47
CA ASP A 232 -17.42 21.95 -6.76
C ASP A 232 -17.59 22.77 -5.47
N PRO A 233 -18.72 23.50 -5.31
CA PRO A 233 -19.00 24.26 -4.09
C PRO A 233 -19.06 23.39 -2.81
N ALA A 234 -19.56 22.16 -2.89
CA ALA A 234 -19.69 21.28 -1.73
C ALA A 234 -18.33 20.78 -1.25
N GLN A 235 -17.43 20.43 -2.19
CA GLN A 235 -16.04 20.15 -1.85
C GLN A 235 -15.38 21.36 -1.20
N THR A 236 -15.54 22.54 -1.80
CA THR A 236 -14.97 23.80 -1.28
C THR A 236 -15.49 24.09 0.13
N GLU A 237 -16.77 23.81 0.40
CA GLU A 237 -17.37 24.02 1.71
C GLU A 237 -16.80 23.08 2.78
N LEU A 238 -16.50 21.82 2.44
CA LEU A 238 -15.79 20.92 3.37
C LEU A 238 -14.41 21.48 3.75
N LEU A 239 -13.70 22.09 2.79
CA LEU A 239 -12.39 22.70 3.09
C LEU A 239 -12.55 23.99 3.91
N ASN A 240 -13.59 24.80 3.63
CA ASN A 240 -13.91 25.99 4.40
C ASN A 240 -14.15 25.70 5.89
N VAL A 241 -14.62 24.50 6.26
CA VAL A 241 -14.77 24.08 7.66
C VAL A 241 -13.45 24.21 8.42
N PHE A 242 -12.34 23.77 7.84
CA PHE A 242 -11.03 23.83 8.49
C PHE A 242 -10.47 25.25 8.56
N VAL A 243 -10.92 26.16 7.69
CA VAL A 243 -10.51 27.56 7.73
C VAL A 243 -11.36 28.37 8.72
N ARG A 244 -12.69 28.16 8.72
CA ARG A 244 -13.64 28.87 9.60
C ARG A 244 -13.61 28.37 11.04
N HIS A 245 -13.29 27.09 11.25
CA HIS A 245 -13.34 26.42 12.54
C HIS A 245 -12.04 25.69 12.86
N TYR A 246 -10.89 26.29 12.51
CA TYR A 246 -9.58 25.67 12.57
C TYR A 246 -9.31 24.85 13.84
N ASP A 247 -9.31 25.49 15.01
CA ASP A 247 -8.98 24.83 16.28
C ASP A 247 -9.84 23.58 16.52
N ARG A 248 -11.15 23.69 16.25
CA ARG A 248 -12.11 22.60 16.48
C ARG A 248 -11.98 21.50 15.43
N ALA A 249 -11.86 21.85 14.16
CA ALA A 249 -11.77 20.87 13.08
C ALA A 249 -10.44 20.12 13.11
N ALA A 250 -9.33 20.81 13.36
CA ALA A 250 -8.00 20.22 13.47
C ALA A 250 -7.88 19.30 14.70
N ASP A 251 -8.47 19.67 15.84
CA ASP A 251 -8.55 18.79 17.02
C ASP A 251 -9.32 17.49 16.71
N LEU A 252 -10.48 17.60 16.06
CA LEU A 252 -11.26 16.40 15.65
C LEU A 252 -10.48 15.51 14.66
N TYR A 253 -9.71 16.12 13.76
CA TYR A 253 -8.81 15.39 12.86
C TYR A 253 -7.72 14.63 13.63
N ASN A 254 -7.01 15.31 14.53
CA ASN A 254 -5.94 14.70 15.32
C ASN A 254 -6.45 13.59 16.25
N GLN A 255 -7.64 13.77 16.83
CA GLN A 255 -8.31 12.72 17.60
C GLN A 255 -8.69 11.50 16.76
N ALA A 256 -9.07 11.70 15.49
CA ALA A 256 -9.32 10.58 14.58
C ALA A 256 -8.04 9.78 14.32
N MET A 257 -6.91 10.45 14.04
CA MET A 257 -5.63 9.79 13.78
C MET A 257 -5.10 9.03 14.99
N ALA A 258 -5.21 9.61 16.19
CA ALA A 258 -4.75 8.99 17.43
C ALA A 258 -5.54 7.72 17.80
N HIS A 259 -6.82 7.65 17.42
CA HIS A 259 -7.70 6.54 17.81
C HIS A 259 -7.46 5.25 17.00
N THR A 260 -6.99 5.36 15.76
CA THR A 260 -7.01 4.23 14.81
C THR A 260 -5.68 3.54 14.61
N HIS A 261 -4.57 4.08 15.14
CA HIS A 261 -3.22 3.54 15.01
C HIS A 261 -2.82 3.19 13.55
N THR A 262 -3.36 3.93 12.58
CA THR A 262 -3.16 3.68 11.13
C THR A 262 -1.80 4.17 10.60
N GLY A 263 -0.91 4.64 11.48
CA GLY A 263 0.39 5.20 11.10
C GLY A 263 0.34 6.58 10.43
N LEU A 264 -0.85 7.20 10.35
CA LEU A 264 -1.00 8.55 9.81
C LEU A 264 -0.58 9.62 10.83
N HIS A 265 0.05 10.68 10.35
CA HIS A 265 0.51 11.79 11.18
C HIS A 265 -0.62 12.76 11.54
N PRO A 266 -0.68 13.22 12.81
CA PRO A 266 -1.52 14.35 13.19
C PRO A 266 -1.00 15.65 12.56
N LEU A 267 -1.88 16.64 12.45
CA LEU A 267 -1.54 18.01 12.04
C LEU A 267 -0.70 18.70 13.11
N ALA A 268 0.34 19.42 12.70
CA ALA A 268 1.11 20.36 13.48
C ALA A 268 0.30 21.65 13.68
N THR A 269 -0.69 21.59 14.57
CA THR A 269 -1.63 22.71 14.78
C THR A 269 -0.98 23.98 15.32
N ALA A 270 0.20 23.87 15.94
CA ALA A 270 0.99 25.01 16.39
C ALA A 270 1.51 25.86 15.21
N ASP A 271 1.73 25.23 14.05
CA ASP A 271 2.25 25.86 12.85
C ASP A 271 1.13 26.29 11.88
N GLY A 272 -0.14 26.08 12.25
CA GLY A 272 -1.28 26.38 11.41
C GLY A 272 -1.51 25.35 10.30
N GLU A 273 -0.93 24.15 10.37
CA GLU A 273 -1.07 23.13 9.33
C GLU A 273 -2.54 22.78 9.08
N LEU A 274 -2.95 22.79 7.81
CA LEU A 274 -4.26 22.31 7.37
C LEU A 274 -4.15 20.88 6.82
N PRO A 275 -5.22 20.06 6.90
CA PRO A 275 -5.25 18.73 6.29
C PRO A 275 -5.42 18.81 4.76
N LEU A 276 -4.73 19.76 4.11
CA LEU A 276 -4.85 20.06 2.70
C LEU A 276 -3.47 20.05 2.03
N PHE A 277 -3.48 19.69 0.75
CA PHE A 277 -2.41 19.93 -0.18
C PHE A 277 -2.90 20.81 -1.33
N ALA A 278 -1.98 21.57 -1.91
CA ALA A 278 -2.22 22.32 -3.13
C ALA A 278 -1.34 21.75 -4.25
N ALA A 279 -1.91 21.51 -5.44
CA ALA A 279 -1.11 21.29 -6.64
C ALA A 279 -0.89 22.61 -7.36
N VAL A 280 0.35 22.86 -7.76
CA VAL A 280 0.84 24.09 -8.37
C VAL A 280 1.78 23.74 -9.51
N ASP A 281 1.84 24.62 -10.51
CA ASP A 281 2.91 24.62 -11.49
C ASP A 281 4.13 25.36 -10.92
N VAL A 282 5.28 24.68 -10.91
CA VAL A 282 6.59 25.22 -10.50
C VAL A 282 7.55 25.01 -11.66
N ASP A 283 7.85 26.07 -12.40
CA ASP A 283 8.74 26.05 -13.55
C ASP A 283 8.37 24.98 -14.61
N GLY A 284 7.07 24.82 -14.88
CA GLY A 284 6.54 23.84 -15.82
C GLY A 284 6.47 22.41 -15.28
N ARG A 285 6.72 22.23 -13.98
CA ARG A 285 6.55 20.96 -13.27
C ARG A 285 5.31 20.96 -12.40
N LEU A 286 4.60 19.85 -12.40
CA LEU A 286 3.43 19.68 -11.55
C LEU A 286 3.87 19.22 -10.16
N ALA A 287 3.71 20.09 -9.17
CA ALA A 287 4.15 19.82 -7.81
C ALA A 287 3.03 20.01 -6.79
N ARG A 288 3.19 19.35 -5.65
CA ARG A 288 2.32 19.43 -4.48
C ARG A 288 3.06 20.10 -3.34
N THR A 289 2.36 20.99 -2.64
CA THR A 289 2.87 21.63 -1.42
C THR A 289 1.82 21.64 -0.32
N GLU A 290 2.26 21.78 0.92
CA GLU A 290 1.40 21.88 2.10
C GLU A 290 0.71 23.24 2.19
N VAL A 291 -0.45 23.25 2.85
CA VAL A 291 -1.23 24.46 3.09
C VAL A 291 -1.29 24.74 4.58
N PHE A 292 -1.04 26.00 4.96
CA PHE A 292 -1.09 26.46 6.34
C PHE A 292 -2.05 27.64 6.48
N LEU A 293 -2.63 27.80 7.66
CA LEU A 293 -3.46 28.93 8.05
C LEU A 293 -2.68 29.83 9.03
N GLU A 294 -2.40 31.07 8.62
CA GLU A 294 -1.71 32.09 9.42
C GLU A 294 -2.66 33.28 9.64
N GLY A 295 -3.42 33.27 10.75
CA GLY A 295 -4.41 34.32 11.01
C GLY A 295 -5.55 34.30 9.99
N ASP A 296 -5.68 35.35 9.17
CA ASP A 296 -6.66 35.46 8.08
C ASP A 296 -6.06 35.21 6.69
N GLU A 297 -4.91 34.53 6.62
CA GLU A 297 -4.22 34.20 5.38
C GLU A 297 -3.91 32.70 5.25
N LEU A 298 -4.01 32.17 4.03
CA LEU A 298 -3.46 30.87 3.67
C LEU A 298 -2.03 31.04 3.17
N ARG A 299 -1.14 30.18 3.64
CA ARG A 299 0.22 30.03 3.07
C ARG A 299 0.30 28.75 2.27
N ILE A 300 0.72 28.87 1.01
CA ILE A 300 0.95 27.77 0.07
C ILE A 300 2.35 27.96 -0.53
N GLY A 301 3.30 27.11 -0.15
CA GLY A 301 4.72 27.37 -0.36
C GLY A 301 5.11 28.76 0.18
N GLN A 302 5.69 29.59 -0.68
CA GLN A 302 6.09 30.97 -0.35
C GLN A 302 4.99 32.03 -0.58
N ARG A 303 3.81 31.64 -1.06
CA ARG A 303 2.73 32.56 -1.42
C ARG A 303 1.71 32.67 -0.29
N ARG A 304 1.16 33.87 -0.11
CA ARG A 304 0.11 34.17 0.87
C ARG A 304 -1.16 34.65 0.19
N PHE A 305 -2.30 34.16 0.67
CA PHE A 305 -3.62 34.46 0.12
C PHE A 305 -4.57 34.85 1.24
N ARG A 306 -5.10 36.06 1.21
CA ARG A 306 -6.06 36.51 2.22
C ARG A 306 -7.40 35.80 2.06
N LEU A 307 -7.99 35.35 3.16
CA LEU A 307 -9.32 34.77 3.16
C LEU A 307 -10.38 35.79 2.72
N VAL A 308 -11.42 35.31 2.05
CA VAL A 308 -12.58 36.13 1.63
C VAL A 308 -13.78 35.70 2.45
N ASP A 309 -14.32 36.62 3.27
CA ASP A 309 -15.44 36.35 4.18
C ASP A 309 -15.22 35.11 5.07
N GLY A 310 -13.97 34.87 5.48
CA GLY A 310 -13.57 33.71 6.28
C GLY A 310 -13.53 32.38 5.52
N GLY A 311 -13.67 32.39 4.19
CA GLY A 311 -13.56 31.23 3.32
C GLY A 311 -12.33 31.27 2.40
N LEU A 312 -12.11 30.16 1.69
CA LEU A 312 -11.04 30.01 0.72
C LEU A 312 -11.14 31.07 -0.40
N PRO A 313 -10.06 31.78 -0.73
CA PRO A 313 -10.02 32.77 -1.82
C PRO A 313 -9.87 32.08 -3.18
N THR A 314 -10.88 31.31 -3.61
CA THR A 314 -10.80 30.43 -4.79
C THR A 314 -10.41 31.15 -6.08
N ARG A 315 -10.82 32.42 -6.24
CA ARG A 315 -10.45 33.24 -7.39
C ARG A 315 -8.96 33.55 -7.41
N ASP A 316 -8.44 34.08 -6.30
CA ASP A 316 -7.03 34.48 -6.19
C ASP A 316 -6.10 33.27 -6.31
N LEU A 317 -6.52 32.12 -5.75
CA LEU A 317 -5.80 30.85 -5.89
C LEU A 317 -5.70 30.41 -7.36
N ARG A 318 -6.81 30.46 -8.11
CA ARG A 318 -6.82 30.15 -9.55
C ARG A 318 -5.95 31.13 -10.35
N GLU A 319 -6.08 32.43 -10.10
CA GLU A 319 -5.29 33.47 -10.78
C GLU A 319 -3.79 33.31 -10.49
N ALA A 320 -3.42 32.79 -9.32
CA ALA A 320 -2.06 32.44 -8.98
C ALA A 320 -1.59 31.07 -9.50
N GLY A 321 -2.41 30.33 -10.24
CA GLY A 321 -2.02 29.03 -10.80
C GLY A 321 -2.05 27.87 -9.81
N VAL A 322 -2.79 27.97 -8.71
CA VAL A 322 -3.14 26.80 -7.90
C VAL A 322 -4.19 25.99 -8.65
N LEU A 323 -3.81 24.79 -9.08
CA LEU A 323 -4.63 23.95 -9.95
C LEU A 323 -5.72 23.25 -9.15
N CYS A 324 -5.34 22.60 -8.05
CA CYS A 324 -6.27 21.86 -7.19
C CYS A 324 -5.98 22.08 -5.70
N LEU A 325 -7.00 21.86 -4.88
CA LEU A 325 -6.89 21.74 -3.42
C LEU A 325 -7.48 20.40 -2.98
N THR A 326 -6.64 19.53 -2.44
CA THR A 326 -7.02 18.19 -2.02
C THR A 326 -6.84 17.99 -0.53
N GLY A 327 -7.70 17.20 0.10
CA GLY A 327 -7.47 16.73 1.45
C GLY A 327 -6.27 15.80 1.53
N LYS A 328 -5.61 15.74 2.69
CA LYS A 328 -4.74 14.60 3.06
C LYS A 328 -5.58 13.31 3.10
N ALA A 329 -4.96 12.14 3.00
CA ALA A 329 -5.64 10.86 2.76
C ALA A 329 -7.01 10.65 3.48
N PRO A 330 -7.17 10.90 4.80
CA PRO A 330 -8.48 10.78 5.44
C PRO A 330 -9.53 11.78 4.93
N LEU A 331 -9.13 13.04 4.75
CA LEU A 331 -10.00 14.11 4.28
C LEU A 331 -10.29 13.97 2.77
N LEU A 332 -9.33 13.49 1.97
CA LEU A 332 -9.51 13.23 0.54
C LEU A 332 -10.71 12.32 0.27
N VAL A 333 -10.83 11.23 1.03
CA VAL A 333 -11.94 10.28 0.89
C VAL A 333 -13.28 10.96 1.22
N LEU A 334 -13.33 11.83 2.23
CA LEU A 334 -14.55 12.58 2.56
C LEU A 334 -14.85 13.64 1.49
N GLN A 335 -13.84 14.39 1.05
CA GLN A 335 -13.96 15.41 0.00
C GLN A 335 -14.52 14.81 -1.29
N ALA A 336 -13.98 13.67 -1.72
CA ALA A 336 -14.46 12.98 -2.90
C ALA A 336 -15.94 12.58 -2.75
N ARG A 337 -16.34 12.07 -1.57
CA ARG A 337 -17.71 11.61 -1.31
C ARG A 337 -18.73 12.73 -1.14
N VAL A 338 -18.30 13.95 -0.83
CA VAL A 338 -19.16 15.15 -0.82
C VAL A 338 -19.38 15.68 -2.25
N ALA A 339 -18.45 15.40 -3.17
CA ALA A 339 -18.51 15.86 -4.56
C ALA A 339 -19.77 15.38 -5.31
N GLY A 340 -20.19 16.17 -6.30
CA GLY A 340 -21.26 15.80 -7.23
C GLY A 340 -22.60 15.52 -6.53
N GLY A 341 -22.84 16.14 -5.38
CA GLY A 341 -24.07 15.97 -4.60
C GLY A 341 -24.14 14.66 -3.80
N GLY A 342 -23.00 14.10 -3.38
CA GLY A 342 -22.99 12.87 -2.57
C GLY A 342 -22.86 11.59 -3.39
N THR A 343 -22.05 11.61 -4.46
CA THR A 343 -21.84 10.39 -5.27
C THR A 343 -21.01 9.36 -4.50
N GLY A 344 -21.30 8.06 -4.67
CA GLY A 344 -20.55 6.99 -4.01
C GLY A 344 -19.13 6.80 -4.56
N LEU A 345 -18.16 6.62 -3.66
CA LEU A 345 -16.77 6.27 -3.98
C LEU A 345 -16.60 4.75 -3.99
N VAL A 346 -16.07 4.21 -5.08
CA VAL A 346 -15.77 2.78 -5.25
C VAL A 346 -14.30 2.51 -4.99
N VAL A 347 -14.02 1.56 -4.10
CA VAL A 347 -12.66 1.11 -3.76
C VAL A 347 -12.62 -0.42 -3.70
N PRO A 348 -11.48 -1.07 -3.99
CA PRO A 348 -11.39 -2.51 -3.85
C PRO A 348 -11.51 -2.93 -2.37
N TYR A 349 -11.91 -4.17 -2.10
CA TYR A 349 -11.87 -4.77 -0.77
C TYR A 349 -10.44 -4.71 -0.22
N ARG A 350 -10.28 -4.24 1.03
CA ARG A 350 -8.99 -3.89 1.66
C ARG A 350 -8.17 -2.82 0.92
N GLY A 351 -8.78 -2.09 -0.01
CA GLY A 351 -8.27 -0.82 -0.53
C GLY A 351 -8.16 0.23 0.57
N SER A 352 -7.12 1.09 0.52
CA SER A 352 -6.90 2.19 1.47
C SER A 352 -6.85 1.73 2.94
N SER A 353 -5.68 1.26 3.40
CA SER A 353 -5.48 0.77 4.77
C SER A 353 -5.85 1.77 5.88
N TYR A 354 -5.91 3.06 5.54
CA TYR A 354 -6.28 4.16 6.45
C TYR A 354 -7.79 4.39 6.62
N MET A 355 -8.66 3.57 6.02
CA MET A 355 -10.12 3.73 6.11
C MET A 355 -10.71 3.79 7.54
N PRO A 356 -10.17 3.08 8.55
CA PRO A 356 -10.62 3.29 9.94
C PRO A 356 -10.52 4.76 10.38
N ALA A 357 -9.45 5.46 9.97
CA ALA A 357 -9.22 6.86 10.30
C ALA A 357 -10.22 7.79 9.58
N VAL A 358 -10.60 7.46 8.35
CA VAL A 358 -11.67 8.14 7.59
C VAL A 358 -13.00 8.03 8.32
N HIS A 359 -13.39 6.83 8.77
CA HIS A 359 -14.64 6.62 9.48
C HIS A 359 -14.67 7.35 10.83
N ALA A 360 -13.54 7.33 11.55
CA ALA A 360 -13.38 8.08 12.78
C ALA A 360 -13.53 9.60 12.53
N LEU A 361 -12.89 10.12 11.47
CA LEU A 361 -12.98 11.53 11.08
C LEU A 361 -14.42 11.90 10.70
N HIS A 362 -15.09 11.09 9.88
CA HIS A 362 -16.49 11.27 9.51
C HIS A 362 -17.37 11.42 10.77
N ARG A 363 -17.36 10.42 11.66
CA ARG A 363 -18.19 10.45 12.88
C ARG A 363 -17.92 11.69 13.73
N ARG A 364 -16.64 12.07 13.86
CA ARG A 364 -16.23 13.23 14.67
C ARG A 364 -16.68 14.56 14.06
N LEU A 365 -16.50 14.76 12.76
CA LEU A 365 -16.97 15.97 12.07
C LEU A 365 -18.51 16.05 12.07
N ALA A 366 -19.19 14.93 11.83
CA ALA A 366 -20.66 14.86 11.87
C ALA A 366 -21.20 15.18 13.28
N ALA A 367 -20.67 14.54 14.32
CA ALA A 367 -21.03 14.84 15.72
C ALA A 367 -20.69 16.29 16.12
N GLY A 368 -19.68 16.89 15.46
CA GLY A 368 -19.33 18.29 15.61
C GLY A 368 -20.27 19.28 14.92
N GLY A 369 -21.16 18.80 14.05
CA GLY A 369 -21.95 19.66 13.15
C GLY A 369 -21.09 20.37 12.10
N LEU A 370 -19.95 19.78 11.75
CA LEU A 370 -18.93 20.34 10.86
C LEU A 370 -18.82 19.59 9.52
N LEU A 371 -19.59 18.52 9.32
CA LEU A 371 -19.57 17.78 8.06
C LEU A 371 -20.68 18.29 7.13
N PRO A 372 -20.35 18.76 5.91
CA PRO A 372 -21.37 19.08 4.91
C PRO A 372 -22.13 17.82 4.48
N GLU A 373 -23.46 17.91 4.41
CA GLU A 373 -24.33 16.86 3.89
C GLU A 373 -24.88 17.27 2.50
N PRO A 374 -25.17 16.29 1.61
CA PRO A 374 -25.04 14.84 1.80
C PRO A 374 -23.61 14.32 1.54
N ILE A 375 -23.25 13.21 2.20
CA ILE A 375 -22.03 12.44 1.91
C ILE A 375 -22.41 11.12 1.23
N GLY A 376 -21.83 10.85 0.06
CA GLY A 376 -22.08 9.62 -0.68
C GLY A 376 -21.55 8.38 0.05
N PRO A 377 -22.01 7.16 -0.30
CA PRO A 377 -21.53 5.94 0.32
C PRO A 377 -20.09 5.60 -0.08
N LEU A 378 -19.44 4.73 0.69
CA LEU A 378 -18.25 4.02 0.23
C LEU A 378 -18.67 2.63 -0.22
N LEU A 379 -18.35 2.27 -1.46
CA LEU A 379 -18.67 0.98 -2.05
C LEU A 379 -17.39 0.15 -2.19
N ARG A 380 -17.46 -1.10 -1.72
CA ARG A 380 -16.39 -2.09 -1.85
C ARG A 380 -16.65 -3.02 -3.00
N VAL A 381 -15.60 -3.31 -3.76
CA VAL A 381 -15.58 -4.37 -4.77
C VAL A 381 -14.75 -5.53 -4.25
N ARG A 382 -15.35 -6.71 -4.10
CA ARG A 382 -14.65 -7.94 -3.71
C ARG A 382 -14.68 -8.97 -4.84
N PHE A 383 -13.51 -9.28 -5.39
CA PHE A 383 -13.36 -10.23 -6.50
C PHE A 383 -13.39 -11.69 -6.06
N ARG A 384 -13.27 -11.98 -4.75
CA ARG A 384 -13.19 -13.34 -4.19
C ARG A 384 -12.28 -14.28 -5.00
N LEU A 385 -11.14 -13.75 -5.46
CA LEU A 385 -10.26 -14.46 -6.38
C LEU A 385 -9.84 -15.81 -5.78
N LEU A 386 -9.47 -15.82 -4.49
CA LEU A 386 -8.94 -17.02 -3.85
C LEU A 386 -10.00 -18.11 -3.72
N ASP A 387 -11.25 -17.75 -3.39
CA ASP A 387 -12.35 -18.70 -3.34
C ASP A 387 -12.69 -19.22 -4.75
N ARG A 388 -12.64 -18.35 -5.78
CA ARG A 388 -13.00 -18.70 -7.16
C ARG A 388 -12.00 -19.60 -7.85
N MET A 389 -10.76 -19.64 -7.38
CA MET A 389 -9.77 -20.62 -7.83
C MET A 389 -10.25 -22.08 -7.70
N GLU A 390 -11.30 -22.35 -6.90
CA GLU A 390 -11.98 -23.66 -6.84
C GLU A 390 -12.44 -24.16 -8.22
N ALA A 391 -12.79 -23.25 -9.14
CA ALA A 391 -13.30 -23.59 -10.47
C ALA A 391 -12.21 -24.09 -11.44
N VAL A 392 -10.93 -23.98 -11.10
CA VAL A 392 -9.80 -24.34 -11.96
C VAL A 392 -8.82 -25.26 -11.23
N ASP A 393 -8.24 -26.23 -11.95
CA ASP A 393 -7.30 -27.22 -11.40
C ASP A 393 -5.84 -26.93 -11.78
N THR A 394 -5.57 -25.72 -12.29
CA THR A 394 -4.26 -25.30 -12.75
C THR A 394 -3.25 -25.36 -11.60
N PRO A 395 -2.12 -26.07 -11.74
CA PRO A 395 -1.05 -26.06 -10.75
C PRO A 395 -0.50 -24.65 -10.53
N ILE A 396 -0.33 -24.28 -9.26
CA ILE A 396 0.31 -23.03 -8.85
C ILE A 396 1.56 -23.33 -8.02
N ALA A 397 2.67 -22.66 -8.34
CA ALA A 397 3.88 -22.69 -7.53
C ALA A 397 3.78 -21.60 -6.45
N LEU A 398 3.69 -21.99 -5.19
CA LEU A 398 3.49 -21.07 -4.08
C LEU A 398 4.74 -20.21 -3.81
N PRO A 399 4.57 -18.92 -3.48
CA PRO A 399 5.62 -18.12 -2.85
C PRO A 399 6.15 -18.80 -1.59
N ALA A 400 7.42 -18.57 -1.25
CA ALA A 400 8.12 -19.33 -0.20
C ALA A 400 7.38 -19.34 1.15
N HIS A 401 6.79 -18.21 1.56
CA HIS A 401 6.05 -18.12 2.81
C HIS A 401 4.77 -18.98 2.81
N LEU A 402 4.01 -18.99 1.69
CA LEU A 402 2.86 -19.87 1.54
C LEU A 402 3.28 -21.33 1.39
N ALA A 403 4.39 -21.61 0.70
CA ALA A 403 4.90 -22.96 0.57
C ALA A 403 5.22 -23.61 1.93
N ILE A 404 5.80 -22.83 2.86
CA ILE A 404 6.03 -23.25 4.24
C ILE A 404 4.68 -23.47 4.96
N ALA A 405 3.74 -22.52 4.83
CA ALA A 405 2.45 -22.59 5.51
C ALA A 405 1.57 -23.76 5.05
N PHE A 406 1.62 -24.11 3.76
CA PHE A 406 0.91 -25.25 3.17
C PHE A 406 1.70 -26.57 3.23
N GLY A 407 3.00 -26.51 3.55
CA GLY A 407 3.90 -27.67 3.56
C GLY A 407 4.22 -28.23 2.17
N ARG A 408 3.96 -27.49 1.08
CA ARG A 408 4.23 -27.88 -0.31
C ARG A 408 4.59 -26.66 -1.15
N SER A 409 5.52 -26.79 -2.08
CA SER A 409 5.91 -25.71 -2.99
C SER A 409 4.96 -25.53 -4.18
N GLU A 410 4.15 -26.54 -4.50
CA GLU A 410 3.20 -26.53 -5.61
C GLU A 410 1.94 -27.29 -5.21
N LEU A 411 0.78 -26.78 -5.62
CA LEU A 411 -0.51 -27.48 -5.50
C LEU A 411 -1.52 -26.96 -6.53
N PRO A 412 -2.60 -27.70 -6.83
CA PRO A 412 -3.64 -27.22 -7.74
C PRO A 412 -4.41 -26.02 -7.17
N ALA A 413 -4.76 -25.04 -8.00
CA ALA A 413 -5.50 -23.84 -7.60
C ALA A 413 -6.79 -24.15 -6.81
N ARG A 414 -7.53 -25.20 -7.18
CA ARG A 414 -8.69 -25.65 -6.39
C ARG A 414 -8.36 -26.06 -4.95
N GLU A 415 -7.23 -26.72 -4.75
CA GLU A 415 -6.80 -27.14 -3.41
C GLU A 415 -6.38 -25.92 -2.59
N PHE A 416 -5.78 -24.91 -3.22
CA PHE A 416 -5.50 -23.63 -2.57
C PHE A 416 -6.79 -22.96 -2.10
N ALA A 417 -7.78 -22.87 -2.99
CA ALA A 417 -9.08 -22.25 -2.72
C ALA A 417 -9.78 -22.85 -1.49
N HIS A 418 -9.73 -24.18 -1.34
CA HIS A 418 -10.33 -24.89 -0.22
C HIS A 418 -9.62 -24.66 1.12
N ASN A 419 -8.32 -24.39 1.10
CA ASN A 419 -7.49 -24.45 2.32
C ASN A 419 -6.97 -23.09 2.80
N TRP A 420 -6.94 -22.05 1.96
CA TRP A 420 -6.28 -20.78 2.32
C TRP A 420 -6.86 -20.13 3.58
N ARG A 421 -8.18 -20.24 3.81
CA ARG A 421 -8.85 -19.69 5.01
C ARG A 421 -8.39 -20.38 6.29
N ALA A 422 -8.26 -21.71 6.25
CA ALA A 422 -7.78 -22.48 7.39
C ALA A 422 -6.32 -22.12 7.69
N VAL A 423 -5.46 -22.08 6.67
CA VAL A 423 -4.05 -21.68 6.79
C VAL A 423 -3.91 -20.27 7.37
N SER A 424 -4.68 -19.30 6.85
CA SER A 424 -4.69 -17.92 7.35
C SER A 424 -5.16 -17.84 8.81
N ALA A 425 -6.23 -18.55 9.17
CA ALA A 425 -6.75 -18.59 10.54
C ALA A 425 -5.76 -19.24 11.53
N GLU A 426 -5.10 -20.32 11.14
CA GLU A 426 -4.07 -20.97 11.95
C GLU A 426 -2.86 -20.05 12.18
N ALA A 427 -2.40 -19.37 11.13
CA ALA A 427 -1.34 -18.39 11.22
C ALA A 427 -1.72 -17.23 12.16
N ALA A 428 -2.91 -16.65 12.00
CA ALA A 428 -3.41 -15.60 12.88
C ALA A 428 -3.52 -16.07 14.35
N ALA A 429 -3.97 -17.31 14.58
CA ALA A 429 -4.04 -17.89 15.92
C ALA A 429 -2.65 -18.10 16.55
N ARG A 430 -1.64 -18.49 15.76
CA ARG A 430 -0.25 -18.57 16.24
C ARG A 430 0.31 -17.19 16.58
N LEU A 431 0.13 -16.18 15.73
CA LEU A 431 0.53 -14.80 16.01
C LEU A 431 -0.12 -14.26 17.30
N ALA A 432 -1.41 -14.57 17.52
CA ALA A 432 -2.10 -14.20 18.75
C ALA A 432 -1.46 -14.83 19.99
N LYS A 433 -1.05 -16.11 19.94
CA LYS A 433 -0.31 -16.76 21.03
C LYS A 433 1.03 -16.08 21.28
N PHE A 434 1.73 -15.66 20.21
CA PHE A 434 3.02 -15.00 20.30
C PHE A 434 2.99 -13.63 20.99
N LYS A 435 1.81 -13.00 21.13
CA LYS A 435 1.69 -11.74 21.89
C LYS A 435 1.97 -11.90 23.39
N THR A 436 1.91 -13.11 23.92
CA THR A 436 2.15 -13.40 25.35
C THR A 436 3.45 -14.19 25.54
N GLU A 437 4.15 -13.95 26.66
CA GLU A 437 5.39 -14.69 26.97
C GLU A 437 5.14 -16.19 27.12
N ASP A 438 4.13 -16.57 27.92
CA ASP A 438 3.75 -17.97 28.12
C ASP A 438 3.36 -18.66 26.80
N GLY A 439 2.58 -17.98 25.96
CA GLY A 439 2.18 -18.51 24.66
C GLY A 439 3.36 -18.73 23.71
N ARG A 440 4.32 -17.80 23.67
CA ARG A 440 5.58 -17.98 22.92
C ARG A 440 6.39 -19.15 23.44
N LEU A 441 6.66 -19.19 24.76
CA LEU A 441 7.47 -20.24 25.38
C LEU A 441 6.84 -21.63 25.20
N GLN A 442 5.52 -21.74 25.34
CA GLN A 442 4.79 -22.98 25.12
C GLN A 442 4.98 -23.48 23.68
N TRP A 443 4.79 -22.61 22.69
CA TRP A 443 4.99 -22.98 21.29
C TRP A 443 6.44 -23.35 21.01
N GLN A 444 7.40 -22.56 21.49
CA GLN A 444 8.84 -22.81 21.32
C GLN A 444 9.27 -24.16 21.92
N ARG A 445 8.78 -24.52 23.11
CA ARG A 445 9.06 -25.83 23.72
C ARG A 445 8.50 -27.00 22.93
N ILE A 446 7.38 -26.82 22.22
CA ILE A 446 6.80 -27.84 21.36
C ILE A 446 7.57 -27.91 20.03
N ALA A 447 7.74 -26.78 19.35
CA ALA A 447 8.35 -26.70 18.03
C ALA A 447 9.85 -27.03 18.05
N PHE A 448 10.55 -26.70 19.14
CA PHE A 448 11.99 -26.85 19.29
C PHE A 448 12.35 -27.70 20.52
N ALA A 449 11.56 -28.74 20.81
CA ALA A 449 11.72 -29.60 22.00
C ALA A 449 13.18 -30.05 22.22
N HIS A 450 13.82 -30.58 21.17
CA HIS A 450 15.22 -31.04 21.23
C HIS A 450 16.21 -29.94 21.66
N MET A 451 15.99 -28.68 21.26
CA MET A 451 16.86 -27.56 21.62
C MET A 451 16.66 -27.17 23.09
N PHE A 452 15.40 -27.19 23.57
CA PHE A 452 15.11 -26.92 24.97
C PHE A 452 15.67 -28.00 25.89
N ASP A 453 15.59 -29.27 25.48
CA ASP A 453 16.20 -30.37 26.21
C ASP A 453 17.72 -30.20 26.33
N GLU A 454 18.40 -29.80 25.23
CA GLU A 454 19.84 -29.51 25.23
C GLU A 454 20.18 -28.29 26.10
N ILE A 455 19.40 -27.20 26.03
CA ILE A 455 19.56 -26.01 26.88
C ILE A 455 19.40 -26.37 28.36
N ASP A 456 18.38 -27.17 28.70
CA ASP A 456 18.10 -27.58 30.09
C ASP A 456 19.20 -28.51 30.63
N ASP A 457 19.78 -29.39 29.80
CA ASP A 457 20.95 -30.21 30.15
C ASP A 457 22.20 -29.35 30.36
N LEU A 458 22.53 -28.45 29.42
CA LEU A 458 23.66 -27.54 29.52
C LEU A 458 23.58 -26.67 30.78
N ASN A 459 22.38 -26.15 31.10
CA ASN A 459 22.15 -25.36 32.30
C ASN A 459 22.24 -26.19 33.59
N ARG A 460 21.84 -27.47 33.57
CA ARG A 460 22.02 -28.40 34.69
C ARG A 460 23.49 -28.67 34.94
N ARG A 461 24.23 -29.11 33.92
CA ARG A 461 25.69 -29.35 33.99
C ARG A 461 26.44 -28.12 34.46
N ARG A 462 26.06 -26.92 33.99
CA ARG A 462 26.64 -25.65 34.44
C ARG A 462 26.44 -25.42 35.94
N ARG A 463 25.22 -25.66 36.46
CA ARG A 463 24.92 -25.51 37.89
C ARG A 463 25.72 -26.50 38.73
N ASP A 464 25.76 -27.76 38.30
CA ASP A 464 26.51 -28.81 38.99
C ASP A 464 28.00 -28.45 39.04
N LEU A 465 28.59 -28.04 37.92
CA LEU A 465 29.99 -27.64 37.86
C LEU A 465 30.29 -26.38 38.70
N ALA A 466 29.37 -25.41 38.75
CA ALA A 466 29.54 -24.20 39.56
C ALA A 466 29.56 -24.48 41.07
N THR A 467 28.96 -25.58 41.53
CA THR A 467 29.08 -26.02 42.93
C THR A 467 30.47 -26.56 43.27
N ILE A 468 31.20 -27.06 42.26
CA ILE A 468 32.53 -27.65 42.41
C ILE A 468 33.62 -26.59 42.19
N ASP A 469 33.57 -25.90 41.05
CA ASP A 469 34.49 -24.81 40.69
C ASP A 469 33.76 -23.72 39.89
N ALA A 470 33.34 -22.68 40.60
CA ALA A 470 32.64 -21.54 40.01
C ALA A 470 33.46 -20.73 38.97
N LYS A 471 34.78 -20.95 38.86
CA LYS A 471 35.65 -20.25 37.90
C LYS A 471 36.12 -21.13 36.75
N SER A 472 35.64 -22.37 36.64
CA SER A 472 36.04 -23.29 35.59
C SER A 472 35.80 -22.70 34.19
N PRO A 473 36.77 -22.79 33.25
CA PRO A 473 36.58 -22.41 31.85
C PRO A 473 35.40 -23.12 31.18
N GLU A 474 35.11 -24.37 31.57
CA GLU A 474 34.00 -25.17 31.04
C GLU A 474 32.63 -24.54 31.34
N ILE A 475 32.47 -23.81 32.46
CA ILE A 475 31.23 -23.04 32.74
C ILE A 475 30.97 -21.98 31.66
N ARG A 476 32.04 -21.35 31.16
CA ARG A 476 31.93 -20.32 30.11
C ARG A 476 31.56 -20.97 28.78
N GLU A 477 32.15 -22.11 28.45
CA GLU A 477 31.83 -22.87 27.23
C GLU A 477 30.38 -23.37 27.23
N LEU A 478 29.92 -23.98 28.32
CA LEU A 478 28.53 -24.41 28.48
C LEU A 478 27.55 -23.23 28.36
N SER A 479 27.89 -22.09 28.98
CA SER A 479 27.07 -20.87 28.89
C SER A 479 27.04 -20.30 27.47
N HIS A 480 28.16 -20.35 26.75
CA HIS A 480 28.23 -19.91 25.36
C HIS A 480 27.37 -20.80 24.46
N ARG A 481 27.47 -22.13 24.62
CA ARG A 481 26.66 -23.10 23.86
C ARG A 481 25.16 -22.93 24.11
N ALA A 482 24.75 -22.78 25.37
CA ALA A 482 23.34 -22.53 25.71
C ALA A 482 22.83 -21.24 25.05
N ARG A 483 23.61 -20.15 25.10
CA ARG A 483 23.25 -18.90 24.43
C ARG A 483 23.14 -19.03 22.90
N GLN A 484 24.00 -19.83 22.27
CA GLN A 484 23.90 -20.10 20.83
C GLN A 484 22.59 -20.79 20.47
N LEU A 485 22.18 -21.80 21.25
CA LEU A 485 20.89 -22.48 21.07
C LEU A 485 19.72 -21.54 21.33
N GLU A 486 19.78 -20.70 22.36
CA GLU A 486 18.76 -19.69 22.62
C GLU A 486 18.64 -18.68 21.47
N THR A 487 19.76 -18.25 20.87
CA THR A 487 19.74 -17.39 19.68
C THR A 487 19.12 -18.11 18.49
N GLU A 488 19.45 -19.38 18.26
CA GLU A 488 18.84 -20.19 17.18
C GLU A 488 17.33 -20.37 17.37
N VAL A 489 16.84 -20.58 18.61
CA VAL A 489 15.40 -20.62 18.93
C VAL A 489 14.74 -19.28 18.57
N ILE A 490 15.38 -18.15 18.89
CA ILE A 490 14.86 -16.82 18.56
C ILE A 490 14.83 -16.61 17.04
N THR A 491 15.89 -16.98 16.32
CA THR A 491 15.94 -16.92 14.85
C THR A 491 14.77 -17.68 14.22
N ARG A 492 14.56 -18.94 14.61
CA ARG A 492 13.48 -19.76 14.04
C ARG A 492 12.09 -19.27 14.46
N THR A 493 11.95 -18.70 15.65
CA THR A 493 10.70 -18.05 16.08
C THR A 493 10.40 -16.83 15.20
N LEU A 494 11.41 -16.02 14.90
CA LEU A 494 11.27 -14.86 14.03
C LEU A 494 10.92 -15.27 12.60
N GLU A 495 11.53 -16.33 12.06
CA GLU A 495 11.18 -16.89 10.75
C GLU A 495 9.73 -17.39 10.72
N GLN A 496 9.26 -18.05 11.77
CA GLN A 496 7.85 -18.45 11.88
C GLN A 496 6.91 -17.24 11.95
N ILE A 497 7.27 -16.20 12.71
CA ILE A 497 6.51 -14.95 12.77
C ILE A 497 6.39 -14.34 11.37
N ALA A 498 7.49 -14.30 10.60
CA ALA A 498 7.49 -13.75 9.25
C ALA A 498 6.55 -14.55 8.32
N VAL A 499 6.59 -15.89 8.37
CA VAL A 499 5.69 -16.76 7.59
C VAL A 499 4.24 -16.55 8.00
N ASP A 500 3.96 -16.61 9.30
CA ASP A 500 2.60 -16.49 9.82
C ASP A 500 2.02 -15.10 9.57
N TRP A 501 2.84 -14.05 9.61
CA TRP A 501 2.41 -12.68 9.28
C TRP A 501 1.88 -12.60 7.86
N GLN A 502 2.60 -13.16 6.89
CA GLN A 502 2.19 -13.12 5.49
C GLN A 502 1.00 -14.04 5.23
N ALA A 503 1.02 -15.28 5.75
CA ALA A 503 -0.08 -16.23 5.61
C ALA A 503 -1.38 -15.74 6.25
N ALA A 504 -1.31 -15.07 7.40
CA ALA A 504 -2.49 -14.47 8.05
C ALA A 504 -3.12 -13.35 7.21
N ASN A 505 -2.36 -12.71 6.32
CA ASN A 505 -2.81 -11.59 5.48
C ASN A 505 -3.03 -11.98 4.02
N VAL A 506 -3.02 -13.27 3.67
CA VAL A 506 -3.19 -13.74 2.28
C VAL A 506 -4.49 -13.27 1.64
N ASP A 507 -5.54 -13.01 2.44
CA ASP A 507 -6.83 -12.49 1.97
C ASP A 507 -6.78 -11.03 1.50
N TYR A 508 -5.66 -10.33 1.70
CA TYR A 508 -5.38 -9.08 0.97
C TYR A 508 -5.43 -9.31 -0.54
N TRP A 509 -4.84 -10.40 -1.03
CA TRP A 509 -4.79 -10.75 -2.45
C TRP A 509 -6.11 -11.29 -3.00
N ASP A 510 -7.12 -11.46 -2.16
CA ASP A 510 -8.48 -11.85 -2.57
C ASP A 510 -9.14 -10.80 -3.48
N SER A 511 -8.67 -9.54 -3.41
CA SER A 511 -9.19 -8.47 -4.25
C SER A 511 -8.17 -7.38 -4.62
N ARG A 512 -6.88 -7.63 -4.43
CA ARG A 512 -5.79 -6.67 -4.70
C ARG A 512 -4.71 -7.30 -5.56
N GLY A 513 -3.93 -6.47 -6.27
CA GLY A 513 -2.81 -6.91 -7.11
C GLY A 513 -3.18 -7.10 -8.58
N ALA A 514 -2.40 -7.91 -9.30
CA ALA A 514 -2.50 -8.06 -10.75
C ALA A 514 -3.59 -9.07 -11.16
N ILE A 515 -4.84 -8.82 -10.76
CA ILE A 515 -5.97 -9.78 -10.89
C ILE A 515 -6.17 -10.28 -12.32
N LEU A 516 -6.12 -9.40 -13.33
CA LEU A 516 -6.29 -9.78 -14.73
C LEU A 516 -5.24 -10.81 -15.20
N PRO A 517 -3.93 -10.51 -15.16
CA PRO A 517 -2.93 -11.47 -15.62
C PRO A 517 -2.90 -12.76 -14.78
N TRP A 518 -3.20 -12.69 -13.47
CA TRP A 518 -3.34 -13.90 -12.65
C TRP A 518 -4.50 -14.79 -13.14
N CYS A 519 -5.65 -14.20 -13.48
CA CYS A 519 -6.78 -14.95 -14.02
C CYS A 519 -6.47 -15.56 -15.39
N VAL A 520 -5.77 -14.82 -16.26
CA VAL A 520 -5.33 -15.31 -17.57
C VAL A 520 -4.43 -16.55 -17.41
N ALA A 521 -3.47 -16.50 -16.48
CA ALA A 521 -2.60 -17.62 -16.20
C ALA A 521 -3.37 -18.81 -15.62
N LEU A 522 -4.28 -18.58 -14.68
CA LEU A 522 -5.08 -19.61 -14.01
C LEU A 522 -6.04 -20.34 -14.96
N GLY A 523 -6.80 -19.63 -15.79
CA GLY A 523 -7.88 -20.23 -16.59
C GLY A 523 -8.25 -19.46 -17.84
N GLY A 524 -7.46 -18.47 -18.23
CA GLY A 524 -7.71 -17.63 -19.39
C GLY A 524 -8.84 -16.63 -19.19
N GLU A 525 -9.30 -16.05 -20.30
CA GLU A 525 -10.35 -15.02 -20.35
C GLU A 525 -11.67 -15.51 -19.72
N ALA A 526 -12.04 -16.77 -19.95
CA ALA A 526 -13.27 -17.33 -19.38
C ALA A 526 -13.27 -17.35 -17.84
N PHE A 527 -12.11 -17.63 -17.22
CA PHE A 527 -11.98 -17.55 -15.76
C PHE A 527 -12.02 -16.11 -15.27
N TYR A 528 -11.34 -15.20 -15.97
CA TYR A 528 -11.39 -13.76 -15.68
C TYR A 528 -12.82 -13.22 -15.72
N ASP A 529 -13.56 -13.49 -16.80
CA ASP A 529 -14.96 -13.08 -16.94
C ASP A 529 -15.85 -13.61 -15.81
N SER A 530 -15.63 -14.87 -15.40
CA SER A 530 -16.33 -15.46 -14.25
C SER A 530 -15.99 -14.75 -12.93
N VAL A 531 -14.75 -14.32 -12.74
CA VAL A 531 -14.33 -13.56 -11.55
C VAL A 531 -15.01 -12.19 -11.53
N ILE A 532 -15.02 -11.48 -12.66
CA ILE A 532 -15.66 -10.17 -12.77
C ILE A 532 -17.18 -10.26 -12.62
N ALA A 533 -17.82 -11.22 -13.29
CA ALA A 533 -19.27 -11.43 -13.19
C ALA A 533 -19.73 -11.82 -11.79
N GLY A 534 -18.86 -12.48 -11.02
CA GLY A 534 -19.12 -12.85 -9.63
C GLY A 534 -18.73 -11.77 -8.61
N ALA A 535 -18.09 -10.67 -9.01
CA ALA A 535 -17.60 -9.67 -8.05
C ALA A 535 -18.74 -9.13 -7.18
N GLU A 536 -18.48 -9.03 -5.87
CA GLU A 536 -19.47 -8.53 -4.90
C GLU A 536 -19.29 -7.02 -4.75
N LEU A 537 -20.38 -6.27 -4.92
CA LEU A 537 -20.43 -4.83 -4.66
C LEU A 537 -21.32 -4.59 -3.44
N TYR A 538 -20.77 -3.96 -2.41
CA TYR A 538 -21.51 -3.66 -1.20
C TYR A 538 -21.08 -2.32 -0.60
N GLU A 539 -22.00 -1.68 0.11
CA GLU A 539 -21.70 -0.47 0.89
C GLU A 539 -20.94 -0.85 2.16
N GLU A 540 -19.82 -0.17 2.42
CA GLU A 540 -19.08 -0.33 3.66
C GLU A 540 -19.80 0.41 4.79
N SER A 541 -20.09 -0.34 5.87
CA SER A 541 -20.63 0.25 7.08
C SER A 541 -19.58 1.13 7.77
N PRO A 542 -19.92 2.37 8.17
CA PRO A 542 -19.03 3.20 9.00
C PRO A 542 -18.72 2.57 10.37
N GLU A 543 -19.48 1.56 10.80
CA GLU A 543 -19.31 0.87 12.09
C GLU A 543 -18.27 -0.26 12.05
N GLY A 544 -17.76 -0.61 10.86
CA GLY A 544 -16.84 -1.73 10.66
C GLY A 544 -17.54 -3.02 10.26
#